data_AF-A0A9W8X7V0-F1
#
_entry.id   AF-A0A9W8X7V0-F1
#
_cell.length_a   1.000
_cell.length_b   1.000
_cell.length_c   1.000
_cell.angle_alpha   90.00
_cell.angle_beta   90.00
_cell.angle_gamma   90.00
#
_symmetry.space_group_name_H-M   'P 1'
#
loop_
_entity.id
_entity.type
_entity.pdbx_description
1 polymer ?
#
loop_
_entity_poly.entity_id
_entity_poly.type
_entity_poly.pdbx_seq_one_letter_code
_entity_poly.pdbx_strand_id
1 'polypeptide(L)'
;MLLLTCVEGDEFQTPEHGLPSWVPDWSVTKFTGLRITGYRHFNAAGKGEEKRPPKYSISPDKRILDVEAVHMDDIEEVCDNKSRLRANLYGSKFWQLISNLSPTIETIHGVQTREEILARQGSPYDLNYSHAMLHRPFRTKRGAFGIGTQSLRKGDSIWIVSGCRVPIIMRRVEGSEHYRLVGGSYTHGLMDGERLGDKNLDFDMVSLE
;
A
#
# COMPACT_ATOMS: atom_id res chain seq x y z
N MET A 1 -8.78 4.31 11.33
CA MET A 1 -8.44 2.88 11.44
C MET A 1 -6.93 2.70 11.32
N LEU A 2 -6.19 2.92 12.41
CA LEU A 2 -4.72 2.89 12.43
C LEU A 2 -4.16 1.47 12.47
N LEU A 3 -4.91 0.51 13.00
CA LEU A 3 -4.43 -0.85 13.24
C LEU A 3 -4.06 -1.59 11.96
N LEU A 4 -4.82 -1.42 10.87
CA LEU A 4 -4.51 -2.08 9.59
C LEU A 4 -3.17 -1.61 9.01
N THR A 5 -2.74 -0.39 9.34
CA THR A 5 -1.41 0.12 8.91
C THR A 5 -0.26 -0.46 9.73
N CYS A 6 -0.55 -1.24 10.77
CA CYS A 6 0.44 -1.95 11.58
C CYS A 6 0.68 -3.40 11.12
N VAL A 7 -0.07 -3.88 10.13
CA VAL A 7 0.11 -5.22 9.56
C VAL A 7 1.17 -5.19 8.45
N GLU A 8 2.00 -6.24 8.43
CA GLU A 8 3.14 -6.39 7.51
C GLU A 8 3.12 -7.76 6.80
N GLY A 9 1.95 -8.27 6.44
CA GLY A 9 1.79 -9.45 5.60
C GLY A 9 2.33 -10.75 6.19
N ASP A 10 2.37 -11.79 5.36
CA ASP A 10 2.66 -13.17 5.76
C ASP A 10 4.09 -13.38 6.28
N GLU A 11 5.08 -12.62 5.81
CA GLU A 11 6.44 -12.69 6.34
C GLU A 11 6.54 -12.22 7.81
N PHE A 12 5.51 -11.53 8.31
CA PHE A 12 5.44 -10.96 9.66
C PHE A 12 4.30 -11.56 10.48
N GLN A 13 3.92 -12.80 10.20
CA GLN A 13 3.00 -13.59 11.01
C GLN A 13 3.65 -14.91 11.42
N THR A 14 3.35 -15.36 12.64
CA THR A 14 3.73 -16.68 13.16
C THR A 14 2.58 -17.65 12.86
N PRO A 15 2.74 -18.61 11.94
CA PRO A 15 1.65 -19.49 11.50
C PRO A 15 0.96 -20.26 12.64
N GLU A 16 1.73 -20.62 13.68
CA GLU A 16 1.27 -21.39 14.84
C GLU A 16 0.23 -20.63 15.68
N HIS A 17 0.26 -19.30 15.65
CA HIS A 17 -0.75 -18.47 16.33
C HIS A 17 -2.08 -18.45 15.57
N GLY A 18 -2.06 -18.80 14.28
CA GLY A 18 -3.24 -18.84 13.42
C GLY A 18 -4.02 -17.52 13.44
N LEU A 19 -3.34 -16.37 13.52
CA LEU A 19 -4.00 -15.06 13.58
C LEU A 19 -4.59 -14.69 12.20
N PRO A 20 -5.76 -14.00 12.16
CA PRO A 20 -6.25 -13.40 10.93
C PRO A 20 -5.23 -12.45 10.32
N SER A 21 -5.21 -12.28 8.99
CA SER A 21 -4.20 -11.43 8.33
C SER A 21 -4.26 -9.97 8.78
N TRP A 22 -5.45 -9.50 9.18
CA TRP A 22 -5.69 -8.12 9.62
C TRP A 22 -5.27 -7.85 11.07
N VAL A 23 -4.82 -8.87 11.81
CA VAL A 23 -4.33 -8.76 13.19
C VAL A 23 -2.79 -8.70 13.19
N PRO A 24 -2.18 -7.60 13.67
CA PRO A 24 -0.73 -7.55 13.84
C PRO A 24 -0.22 -8.63 14.80
N ASP A 25 0.82 -9.35 14.40
CA ASP A 25 1.50 -10.30 15.26
C ASP A 25 2.65 -9.63 16.01
N TRP A 26 2.39 -9.22 17.26
CA TRP A 26 3.36 -8.54 18.11
C TRP A 26 4.49 -9.45 18.62
N SER A 27 4.42 -10.77 18.39
CA SER A 27 5.51 -11.68 18.73
C SER A 27 6.68 -11.62 17.74
N VAL A 28 6.44 -11.11 16.53
CA VAL A 28 7.46 -11.02 15.49
C VAL A 28 8.43 -9.89 15.79
N THR A 29 9.71 -10.23 15.96
CA THR A 29 10.78 -9.27 16.28
C THR A 29 11.46 -8.67 15.03
N LYS A 30 11.00 -9.05 13.83
CA LYS A 30 11.44 -8.44 12.57
C LYS A 30 11.10 -6.95 12.59
N PHE A 31 12.01 -6.13 12.06
CA PHE A 31 11.73 -4.71 11.91
C PHE A 31 10.55 -4.52 10.95
N THR A 32 9.51 -3.83 11.40
CA THR A 32 8.43 -3.31 10.55
C THR A 32 8.91 -2.01 9.90
N GLY A 33 8.45 -1.70 8.68
CA GLY A 33 9.07 -0.65 7.87
C GLY A 33 8.63 0.77 8.23
N LEU A 34 7.85 1.45 7.38
CA LEU A 34 7.31 2.79 7.62
C LEU A 34 6.39 2.76 8.85
N ARG A 35 7.00 2.83 10.03
CA ARG A 35 6.31 2.95 11.31
C ARG A 35 5.19 3.98 11.19
N ILE A 36 4.14 3.80 11.99
CA ILE A 36 2.92 4.64 12.08
C ILE A 36 3.21 6.15 11.94
N THR A 37 4.37 6.63 12.40
CA THR A 37 4.79 8.03 12.33
C THR A 37 4.88 8.60 10.91
N GLY A 38 5.35 7.83 9.92
CA GLY A 38 5.49 8.31 8.53
C GLY A 38 4.15 8.56 7.85
N TYR A 39 3.11 7.80 8.23
CA TYR A 39 1.77 7.88 7.64
C TYR A 39 0.84 8.91 8.30
N ARG A 40 1.30 9.60 9.35
CA ARG A 40 0.47 10.58 10.08
C ARG A 40 0.10 11.81 9.27
N HIS A 41 0.81 12.10 8.19
CA HIS A 41 0.58 13.30 7.37
C HIS A 41 -0.42 13.08 6.23
N PHE A 42 -0.69 11.81 5.88
CA PHE A 42 -1.55 11.44 4.78
C PHE A 42 -3.00 11.26 5.20
N ASN A 43 -3.89 11.34 4.22
CA ASN A 43 -5.31 11.13 4.40
C ASN A 43 -5.99 10.61 3.12
N ALA A 44 -5.62 9.38 2.75
CA ALA A 44 -6.09 8.69 1.54
C ALA A 44 -7.62 8.51 1.49
N ALA A 45 -8.30 8.39 2.64
CA ALA A 45 -9.77 8.32 2.73
C ALA A 45 -10.47 9.70 2.83
N GLY A 46 -9.79 10.78 2.40
CA GLY A 46 -10.38 12.11 2.25
C GLY A 46 -10.16 13.05 3.44
N LYS A 47 -10.15 14.36 3.18
CA LYS A 47 -9.96 15.44 4.18
C LYS A 47 -11.24 16.27 4.33
N GLY A 48 -11.42 16.92 5.48
CA GLY A 48 -12.55 17.82 5.70
C GLY A 48 -13.89 17.14 5.51
N GLU A 49 -14.74 17.72 4.67
CA GLU A 49 -16.10 17.24 4.35
C GLU A 49 -16.12 15.95 3.51
N GLU A 50 -15.04 15.67 2.75
CA GLU A 50 -14.90 14.45 1.94
C GLU A 50 -14.36 13.25 2.75
N LYS A 51 -14.05 13.46 4.03
CA LYS A 51 -13.50 12.41 4.89
C LYS A 51 -14.53 11.30 5.12
N ARG A 52 -14.20 10.09 4.66
CA ARG A 52 -15.02 8.91 4.91
C ARG A 52 -14.75 8.33 6.31
N PRO A 53 -15.76 8.24 7.20
CA PRO A 53 -15.58 7.63 8.52
C PRO A 53 -15.32 6.12 8.38
N PRO A 54 -14.60 5.50 9.32
CA PRO A 54 -14.42 4.05 9.30
C PRO A 54 -15.76 3.33 9.38
N LYS A 55 -15.99 2.40 8.46
CA LYS A 55 -17.15 1.50 8.46
C LYS A 55 -16.64 0.08 8.32
N TYR A 56 -16.96 -0.74 9.32
CA TYR A 56 -16.48 -2.10 9.42
C TYR A 56 -17.40 -2.97 10.28
N SER A 57 -17.27 -4.29 10.15
CA SER A 57 -17.91 -5.27 11.03
C SER A 57 -16.96 -6.44 11.26
N ILE A 58 -17.11 -7.16 12.38
CA ILE A 58 -16.26 -8.31 12.71
C ILE A 58 -17.19 -9.51 12.93
N SER A 59 -16.86 -10.64 12.32
CA SER A 59 -17.61 -11.89 12.49
C SER A 59 -17.61 -12.36 13.96
N PRO A 60 -18.61 -13.13 14.42
CA PRO A 60 -18.67 -13.60 15.81
C PRO A 60 -17.45 -14.39 16.28
N ASP A 61 -16.83 -15.16 15.39
CA ASP A 61 -15.60 -15.94 15.64
C ASP A 61 -14.31 -15.09 15.57
N LYS A 62 -14.45 -13.80 15.23
CA LYS A 62 -13.36 -12.82 15.07
C LYS A 62 -12.32 -13.23 14.02
N ARG A 63 -12.72 -14.03 13.04
CA ARG A 63 -11.86 -14.43 11.92
C ARG A 63 -11.97 -13.48 10.74
N ILE A 64 -13.17 -12.96 10.48
CA ILE A 64 -13.43 -12.09 9.35
C ILE A 64 -13.64 -10.65 9.82
N LEU A 65 -12.95 -9.72 9.18
CA LEU A 65 -13.15 -8.28 9.31
C LEU A 65 -13.68 -7.74 7.98
N ASP A 66 -14.94 -7.31 7.96
CA ASP A 66 -15.48 -6.60 6.80
C ASP A 66 -15.14 -5.12 6.92
N VAL A 67 -14.61 -4.52 5.86
CA VAL A 67 -14.30 -3.08 5.77
C VAL A 67 -14.93 -2.47 4.53
N GLU A 68 -15.40 -1.24 4.63
CA GLU A 68 -15.79 -0.48 3.45
C GLU A 68 -14.54 0.01 2.71
N ALA A 69 -14.39 -0.37 1.44
CA ALA A 69 -13.22 -0.06 0.63
C ALA A 69 -13.55 0.06 -0.85
N VAL A 70 -12.66 0.71 -1.61
CA VAL A 70 -12.71 0.78 -3.08
C VAL A 70 -11.40 0.32 -3.69
N HIS A 71 -11.49 -0.49 -4.75
CA HIS A 71 -10.34 -0.96 -5.52
C HIS A 71 -9.81 0.18 -6.39
N MET A 72 -8.50 0.42 -6.36
CA MET A 72 -7.87 1.48 -7.15
C MET A 72 -7.09 0.94 -8.34
N ASP A 73 -6.27 -0.09 -8.11
CA ASP A 73 -5.41 -0.69 -9.13
C ASP A 73 -4.79 -2.01 -8.63
N ASP A 74 -4.11 -2.73 -9.54
CA ASP A 74 -3.33 -3.92 -9.20
C ASP A 74 -1.83 -3.69 -9.40
N ILE A 75 -1.02 -4.33 -8.56
CA ILE A 75 0.43 -4.33 -8.66
C ILE A 75 0.86 -5.23 -9.84
N GLU A 76 1.51 -4.63 -10.82
CA GLU A 76 2.00 -5.31 -12.03
C GLU A 76 3.48 -5.70 -11.91
N GLU A 77 4.30 -4.82 -11.32
CA GLU A 77 5.73 -5.04 -11.15
C GLU A 77 6.18 -4.71 -9.73
N VAL A 78 7.12 -5.49 -9.22
CA VAL A 78 7.70 -5.30 -7.89
C VAL A 78 9.22 -5.39 -7.99
N CYS A 79 9.90 -4.45 -7.36
CA CYS A 79 11.34 -4.43 -7.27
C CYS A 79 11.87 -5.33 -6.14
N ASP A 80 13.15 -5.70 -6.20
CA ASP A 80 13.83 -6.35 -5.08
C ASP A 80 13.88 -5.42 -3.86
N ASN A 81 14.10 -6.00 -2.68
CA ASN A 81 14.27 -5.22 -1.46
C ASN A 81 15.49 -4.29 -1.52
N LYS A 82 15.46 -3.20 -0.75
CA LYS A 82 16.51 -2.16 -0.76
C LYS A 82 17.90 -2.72 -0.41
N SER A 83 17.98 -3.82 0.33
CA SER A 83 19.23 -4.53 0.65
C SER A 83 19.94 -5.04 -0.62
N ARG A 84 19.19 -5.64 -1.56
CA ARG A 84 19.70 -6.02 -2.89
C ARG A 84 19.97 -4.80 -3.78
N LEU A 85 19.13 -3.77 -3.70
CA LEU A 85 19.36 -2.52 -4.44
C LEU A 85 20.66 -1.82 -4.04
N ARG A 86 21.03 -1.84 -2.75
CA ARG A 86 22.31 -1.29 -2.28
C ARG A 86 23.51 -2.11 -2.74
N ALA A 87 23.38 -3.43 -2.78
CA ALA A 87 24.46 -4.31 -3.20
C ALA A 87 24.72 -4.26 -4.72
N ASN A 88 23.70 -3.97 -5.54
CA ASN A 88 23.83 -3.88 -6.99
C ASN A 88 22.82 -2.91 -7.62
N LEU A 89 22.97 -1.61 -7.34
CA LEU A 89 22.00 -0.60 -7.78
C LEU A 89 21.84 -0.58 -9.30
N TYR A 90 22.96 -0.64 -10.03
CA TYR A 90 22.98 -0.56 -11.50
C TYR A 90 22.56 -1.86 -12.21
N GLY A 91 22.66 -3.02 -11.55
CA GLY A 91 22.16 -4.29 -12.07
C GLY A 91 20.77 -4.67 -11.53
N SER A 92 20.16 -3.84 -10.69
CA SER A 92 18.84 -4.11 -10.14
C SER A 92 17.71 -3.77 -11.11
N LYS A 93 16.55 -4.43 -10.93
CA LYS A 93 15.31 -4.10 -11.65
C LYS A 93 14.76 -2.71 -11.34
N PHE A 94 15.41 -1.93 -10.46
CA PHE A 94 14.94 -0.59 -10.08
C PHE A 94 14.95 0.36 -11.28
N TRP A 95 16.07 0.46 -12.01
CA TRP A 95 16.15 1.32 -13.19
C TRP A 95 15.24 0.86 -14.31
N GLN A 96 15.04 -0.46 -14.44
CA GLN A 96 14.06 -1.02 -15.37
C GLN A 96 12.62 -0.60 -14.99
N LEU A 97 12.27 -0.68 -13.70
CA LEU A 97 10.98 -0.24 -13.19
C LEU A 97 10.77 1.26 -13.42
N ILE A 98 11.79 2.10 -13.16
CA ILE A 98 11.74 3.53 -13.44
C ILE A 98 11.59 3.80 -14.94
N SER A 99 12.29 3.07 -15.80
CA SER A 99 12.18 3.22 -17.26
C SER A 99 10.80 2.83 -17.79
N ASN A 100 10.11 1.92 -17.10
CA ASN A 100 8.77 1.43 -17.43
C ASN A 100 7.64 2.28 -16.83
N LEU A 101 7.96 3.33 -16.05
CA LEU A 101 6.93 4.26 -15.58
C LEU A 101 6.31 4.98 -16.78
N SER A 102 4.99 5.17 -16.70
CA SER A 102 4.28 6.00 -17.67
C SER A 102 4.97 7.37 -17.77
N PRO A 103 5.13 7.93 -18.99
CA PRO A 103 5.75 9.24 -19.17
C PRO A 103 5.05 10.33 -18.35
N THR A 104 3.76 10.12 -18.07
CA THR A 104 2.90 11.02 -17.31
C THR A 104 1.97 10.26 -16.38
N ILE A 105 1.68 10.84 -15.22
CA ILE A 105 0.69 10.35 -14.25
C ILE A 105 -0.33 11.46 -13.97
N GLU A 106 -1.62 11.14 -14.07
CA GLU A 106 -2.70 12.04 -13.66
C GLU A 106 -2.88 12.06 -12.14
N THR A 107 -2.84 13.27 -11.57
CA THR A 107 -3.02 13.57 -10.13
C THR A 107 -3.97 14.77 -9.96
N ILE A 108 -4.42 15.09 -8.73
CA ILE A 108 -5.19 16.33 -8.47
C ILE A 108 -4.43 17.61 -8.80
N HIS A 109 -3.10 17.55 -8.88
CA HIS A 109 -2.26 18.69 -9.22
C HIS A 109 -2.03 18.80 -10.74
N GLY A 110 -2.74 18.00 -11.53
CA GLY A 110 -2.59 17.90 -12.98
C GLY A 110 -1.73 16.70 -13.41
N VAL A 111 -1.40 16.70 -14.69
CA VAL A 111 -0.51 15.69 -15.30
C VAL A 111 0.91 15.96 -14.85
N GLN A 112 1.53 15.03 -14.12
CA GLN A 112 2.93 15.10 -13.72
C GLN A 112 3.77 14.20 -14.62
N THR A 113 4.90 14.70 -15.09
CA THR A 113 5.87 13.92 -15.87
C THR A 113 6.66 12.97 -14.97
N ARG A 114 7.15 11.88 -15.54
CA ARG A 114 8.07 10.95 -14.87
C ARG A 114 9.27 11.69 -14.29
N GLU A 115 9.83 12.64 -15.03
CA GLU A 115 10.98 13.44 -14.61
C GLU A 115 10.64 14.33 -13.41
N GLU A 116 9.45 14.93 -13.35
CA GLU A 116 8.99 15.69 -12.18
C GLU A 116 8.78 14.80 -10.96
N ILE A 117 8.23 13.59 -11.15
CA ILE A 117 8.06 12.61 -10.08
C ILE A 117 9.43 12.20 -9.53
N LEU A 118 10.39 11.91 -10.41
CA LEU A 118 11.76 11.55 -10.03
C LEU A 118 12.54 12.74 -9.44
N ALA A 119 12.31 13.97 -9.90
CA ALA A 119 13.01 15.15 -9.39
C ALA A 119 12.47 15.60 -8.02
N ARG A 120 11.15 15.50 -7.80
CA ARG A 120 10.51 15.89 -6.53
C ARG A 120 10.56 14.82 -5.45
N GLN A 121 10.65 13.54 -5.83
CA GLN A 121 10.51 12.40 -4.91
C GLN A 121 11.53 11.28 -5.16
N GLY A 122 12.24 11.33 -6.29
CA GLY A 122 13.28 10.37 -6.66
C GLY A 122 14.71 10.83 -6.35
N SER A 123 14.88 11.96 -5.65
CA SER A 123 16.11 12.18 -4.91
C SER A 123 16.25 11.02 -3.92
N PRO A 124 17.34 10.23 -3.98
CA PRO A 124 17.66 9.27 -2.93
C PRO A 124 17.62 9.91 -1.53
N TYR A 125 17.73 11.24 -1.43
CA TYR A 125 17.65 12.01 -0.19
C TYR A 125 16.22 12.26 0.33
N ASP A 126 15.18 12.36 -0.51
CA ASP A 126 13.78 12.60 -0.06
C ASP A 126 13.00 11.29 0.21
N LEU A 127 13.56 10.16 -0.23
CA LEU A 127 13.28 8.80 0.25
C LEU A 127 13.76 8.62 1.71
N ASN A 128 13.27 9.47 2.63
CA ASN A 128 13.59 9.54 4.07
C ASN A 128 14.37 8.32 4.58
N TYR A 129 15.68 8.51 4.53
CA TYR A 129 16.74 7.54 4.65
C TYR A 129 16.79 6.98 6.07
N SER A 130 16.29 5.75 6.27
CA SER A 130 16.80 4.69 7.18
C SER A 130 15.77 3.58 7.40
N HIS A 131 14.48 3.91 7.50
CA HIS A 131 13.42 2.95 7.83
C HIS A 131 12.73 2.29 6.61
N ALA A 132 12.91 2.84 5.41
CA ALA A 132 12.43 2.26 4.14
C ALA A 132 13.27 1.07 3.64
N MET A 133 14.24 0.58 4.42
CA MET A 133 15.06 -0.61 4.09
C MET A 133 14.24 -1.89 3.94
N LEU A 134 13.01 -1.87 4.44
CA LEU A 134 12.11 -3.00 4.60
C LEU A 134 10.84 -2.80 3.76
N HIS A 135 10.91 -2.04 2.68
CA HIS A 135 9.79 -1.81 1.79
C HIS A 135 10.23 -2.00 0.34
N ARG A 136 9.30 -2.42 -0.53
CA ARG A 136 9.55 -2.73 -1.93
C ARG A 136 8.91 -1.69 -2.83
N PRO A 137 9.67 -1.04 -3.72
CA PRO A 137 9.09 -0.27 -4.82
C PRO A 137 8.22 -1.16 -5.71
N PHE A 138 7.11 -0.63 -6.17
CA PHE A 138 6.21 -1.31 -7.10
C PHE A 138 5.64 -0.35 -8.13
N ARG A 139 5.12 -0.92 -9.22
CA ARG A 139 4.36 -0.24 -10.25
C ARG A 139 3.02 -0.93 -10.44
N THR A 140 1.95 -0.16 -10.57
CA THR A 140 0.61 -0.68 -10.82
C THR A 140 0.32 -0.85 -12.32
N LYS A 141 -0.77 -1.55 -12.68
CA LYS A 141 -1.18 -1.74 -14.08
C LYS A 141 -1.45 -0.42 -14.80
N ARG A 142 -2.03 0.58 -14.12
CA ARG A 142 -2.24 1.93 -14.68
C ARG A 142 -0.99 2.82 -14.61
N GLY A 143 0.15 2.27 -14.19
CA GLY A 143 1.45 2.96 -14.23
C GLY A 143 1.76 3.82 -13.02
N ALA A 144 0.97 3.75 -11.93
CA ALA A 144 1.27 4.46 -10.69
C ALA A 144 2.51 3.84 -10.02
N PHE A 145 3.34 4.68 -9.42
CA PHE A 145 4.50 4.27 -8.63
C PHE A 145 4.13 4.22 -7.14
N GLY A 146 4.64 3.22 -6.43
CA GLY A 146 4.43 3.10 -5.00
C GLY A 146 5.55 2.37 -4.27
N ILE A 147 5.45 2.37 -2.95
CA ILE A 147 6.35 1.71 -2.00
C ILE A 147 5.48 1.08 -0.91
N GLY A 148 5.60 -0.23 -0.69
CA GLY A 148 4.84 -0.94 0.33
C GLY A 148 5.66 -1.99 1.09
N THR A 149 5.01 -2.76 1.95
CA THR A 149 5.62 -3.85 2.75
C THR A 149 6.49 -4.82 1.95
N GLN A 150 7.41 -5.53 2.62
CA GLN A 150 8.24 -6.57 1.96
C GLN A 150 7.41 -7.73 1.43
N SER A 151 6.32 -8.03 2.13
CA SER A 151 5.40 -9.13 1.82
C SER A 151 4.61 -8.92 0.53
N LEU A 152 4.66 -7.73 -0.07
CA LEU A 152 3.90 -7.44 -1.31
C LEU A 152 4.48 -8.21 -2.51
N ARG A 153 3.60 -8.54 -3.46
CA ARG A 153 3.95 -9.24 -4.70
C ARG A 153 3.09 -8.80 -5.88
N LYS A 154 3.50 -9.20 -7.09
CA LYS A 154 2.70 -9.02 -8.30
C LYS A 154 1.34 -9.69 -8.13
N GLY A 155 0.28 -9.00 -8.55
CA GLY A 155 -1.12 -9.46 -8.42
C GLY A 155 -1.80 -9.07 -7.11
N ASP A 156 -1.07 -8.49 -6.15
CA ASP A 156 -1.71 -7.82 -5.01
C ASP A 156 -2.42 -6.54 -5.50
N SER A 157 -3.49 -6.15 -4.80
CA SER A 157 -4.34 -5.01 -5.19
C SER A 157 -4.23 -3.85 -4.21
N ILE A 158 -4.34 -2.63 -4.72
CA ILE A 158 -4.32 -1.37 -3.95
C ILE A 158 -5.74 -0.89 -3.70
N TRP A 159 -6.04 -0.61 -2.44
CA TRP A 159 -7.37 -0.21 -1.98
C TRP A 159 -7.32 1.08 -1.16
N ILE A 160 -8.38 1.88 -1.27
CA ILE A 160 -8.68 2.92 -0.28
C ILE A 160 -9.73 2.35 0.66
N VAL A 161 -9.39 2.30 1.95
CA VAL A 161 -10.30 1.79 2.98
C VAL A 161 -10.85 2.97 3.77
N SER A 162 -12.16 3.02 3.99
CA SER A 162 -12.82 4.09 4.73
C SER A 162 -12.17 4.28 6.12
N GLY A 163 -11.77 5.51 6.42
CA GLY A 163 -11.08 5.87 7.66
C GLY A 163 -9.62 5.42 7.79
N CYS A 164 -9.01 4.83 6.75
CA CYS A 164 -7.57 4.63 6.66
C CYS A 164 -6.86 5.88 6.11
N ARG A 165 -5.64 6.12 6.59
CA ARG A 165 -4.85 7.31 6.23
C ARG A 165 -4.03 7.15 4.97
N VAL A 166 -3.80 5.89 4.57
CA VAL A 166 -2.96 5.52 3.43
C VAL A 166 -3.63 4.38 2.66
N PRO A 167 -3.28 4.19 1.38
CA PRO A 167 -3.72 3.04 0.61
C PRO A 167 -3.25 1.73 1.26
N ILE A 168 -4.14 0.75 1.22
CA ILE A 168 -3.96 -0.59 1.80
C ILE A 168 -3.72 -1.59 0.67
N ILE A 169 -2.73 -2.46 0.84
CA ILE A 169 -2.47 -3.59 -0.05
C ILE A 169 -3.26 -4.79 0.48
N MET A 170 -4.08 -5.36 -0.38
CA MET A 170 -4.84 -6.58 -0.11
C MET A 170 -4.53 -7.63 -1.17
N ARG A 171 -4.61 -8.90 -0.77
CA ARG A 171 -4.35 -10.06 -1.64
C ARG A 171 -5.54 -10.97 -1.64
N ARG A 172 -6.12 -11.23 -2.82
CA ARG A 172 -7.26 -12.15 -2.95
C ARG A 172 -6.85 -13.56 -2.52
N VAL A 173 -7.72 -14.22 -1.76
CA VAL A 173 -7.57 -15.62 -1.38
C VAL A 173 -8.02 -16.48 -2.56
N GLU A 174 -7.20 -17.46 -2.94
CA GLU A 174 -7.52 -18.33 -4.07
C GLU A 174 -8.77 -19.16 -3.78
N GLY A 175 -9.73 -19.15 -4.71
CA GLY A 175 -11.00 -19.87 -4.55
C GLY A 175 -12.00 -19.26 -3.56
N SER A 176 -11.75 -18.06 -3.03
CA SER A 176 -12.62 -17.36 -2.07
C SER A 176 -12.90 -15.91 -2.50
N GLU A 177 -13.95 -15.31 -1.94
CA GLU A 177 -14.24 -13.87 -2.06
C GLU A 177 -13.51 -13.02 -0.98
N HIS A 178 -12.74 -13.67 -0.11
CA HIS A 178 -12.00 -13.01 0.96
C HIS A 178 -10.64 -12.53 0.48
N TYR A 179 -10.10 -11.57 1.23
CA TYR A 179 -8.78 -11.00 1.02
C TYR A 179 -7.94 -11.17 2.27
N ARG A 180 -6.62 -11.28 2.09
CA ARG A 180 -5.64 -11.11 3.15
C ARG A 180 -5.11 -9.69 3.13
N LEU A 181 -5.02 -9.06 4.28
CA LEU A 181 -4.31 -7.79 4.46
C LEU A 181 -2.81 -8.03 4.31
N VAL A 182 -2.18 -7.33 3.37
CA VAL A 182 -0.74 -7.40 3.12
C VAL A 182 -0.03 -6.27 3.85
N GLY A 183 -0.55 -5.05 3.82
CA GLY A 183 0.00 -3.93 4.60
C GLY A 183 -0.31 -2.56 4.03
N GLY A 184 0.22 -1.51 4.64
CA GLY A 184 0.10 -0.15 4.12
C GLY A 184 1.07 0.15 2.98
N SER A 185 0.73 1.15 2.15
CA SER A 185 1.61 1.63 1.10
C SER A 185 1.64 3.15 0.99
N TYR A 186 2.75 3.68 0.51
CA TYR A 186 2.76 4.92 -0.23
C TYR A 186 2.41 4.60 -1.69
N THR A 187 1.34 5.16 -2.22
CA THR A 187 1.03 5.07 -3.65
C THR A 187 0.82 6.47 -4.20
N HIS A 188 1.65 6.84 -5.17
CA HIS A 188 1.65 8.19 -5.72
C HIS A 188 0.29 8.53 -6.34
N GLY A 189 -0.24 9.71 -6.01
CA GLY A 189 -1.54 10.17 -6.45
C GLY A 189 -2.73 9.52 -5.74
N LEU A 190 -2.54 8.84 -4.60
CA LEU A 190 -3.59 8.25 -3.77
C LEU A 190 -3.50 8.62 -2.27
N MET A 191 -2.51 9.42 -1.86
CA MET A 191 -2.17 9.59 -0.44
C MET A 191 -3.02 10.64 0.29
N ASP A 192 -3.67 11.53 -0.45
CA ASP A 192 -4.38 12.70 0.05
C ASP A 192 -5.83 12.78 -0.47
N GLY A 193 -6.38 11.66 -0.92
CA GLY A 193 -7.76 11.55 -1.39
C GLY A 193 -7.95 12.02 -2.83
N GLU A 194 -6.87 12.09 -3.59
CA GLU A 194 -6.81 12.69 -4.93
C GLU A 194 -7.84 12.15 -5.91
N ARG A 195 -8.22 10.89 -5.76
CA ARG A 195 -9.15 10.21 -6.67
C ARG A 195 -10.56 10.07 -6.11
N LEU A 196 -10.82 10.50 -4.88
CA LEU A 196 -12.14 10.33 -4.24
C LEU A 196 -13.27 11.12 -4.90
N GLY A 197 -12.94 12.18 -5.64
CA GLY A 197 -13.89 12.98 -6.42
C GLY A 197 -14.30 12.35 -7.76
N ASP A 198 -13.69 11.23 -8.16
CA ASP A 198 -14.03 10.54 -9.41
C ASP A 198 -15.46 9.98 -9.31
N LYS A 199 -16.34 10.38 -10.24
CA LYS A 199 -17.78 10.07 -10.22
C LYS A 199 -18.15 8.58 -10.29
N ASN A 200 -17.17 7.69 -10.41
CA ASN A 200 -17.34 6.25 -10.62
C ASN A 200 -16.64 5.39 -9.53
N LEU A 201 -16.38 5.95 -8.34
CA LEU A 201 -15.84 5.16 -7.23
C LEU A 201 -16.96 4.62 -6.34
N ASP A 202 -17.27 3.34 -6.53
CA ASP A 202 -18.18 2.60 -5.67
C ASP A 202 -17.40 1.95 -4.53
N PHE A 203 -17.77 2.30 -3.30
CA PHE A 203 -17.21 1.70 -2.09
C PHE A 203 -18.08 0.51 -1.68
N ASP A 204 -17.47 -0.66 -1.59
CA ASP A 204 -18.12 -1.91 -1.22
C ASP A 204 -17.59 -2.45 0.10
N MET A 205 -18.35 -3.37 0.71
CA MET A 205 -17.86 -4.13 1.87
C MET A 205 -16.95 -5.26 1.39
N VAL A 206 -15.71 -5.28 1.88
CA VAL A 206 -14.68 -6.26 1.55
C VAL A 206 -14.29 -7.03 2.80
N SER A 207 -14.33 -8.36 2.71
CA SER A 207 -14.01 -9.26 3.82
C SER A 207 -12.52 -9.61 3.89
N LEU A 208 -11.91 -9.35 5.04
CA LEU A 208 -10.53 -9.71 5.36
C LEU A 208 -10.48 -10.94 6.28
N GLU A 209 -9.70 -11.96 5.91
CA GLU A 209 -9.48 -13.19 6.72
C GLU A 209 -8.11 -13.24 7.39
#